data_AF-A0A8S3B3U4-F1
#
_entry.id   AF-A0A8S3B3U4-F1
#
_cell.length_a   1.000
_cell.length_b   1.000
_cell.length_c   1.000
_cell.angle_alpha   90.00
_cell.angle_beta   90.00
_cell.angle_gamma   90.00
#
_symmetry.space_group_name_H-M   'P 1'
#
loop_
_entity.id
_entity.type
_entity.pdbx_description
1 polymer ?
#
loop_
_entity_poly.entity_id
_entity_poly.type
_entity_poly.pdbx_seq_one_letter_code
_entity_poly.pdbx_strand_id
1 'polypeptide(L)' 'YRIVLEKDTLDLWVNGQRVEAEAEFTDEGTETIFDIAGHPAILKAVSSGRRNNGLHYTLLVDGCDIPPTSDNENA' A
#
# COMPACT_ATOMS: atom_id res chain seq x y z
N TYR A 1 -3.06 -4.62 -12.58
CA TYR A 1 -4.00 -3.77 -11.82
C TYR A 1 -3.26 -2.53 -11.33
N ARG A 2 -3.92 -1.37 -11.29
CA ARG A 2 -3.34 -0.13 -10.75
C ARG A 2 -3.86 0.05 -9.33
N ILE A 3 -2.97 0.05 -8.35
CA ILE A 3 -3.30 0.30 -6.95
C ILE A 3 -2.79 1.70 -6.62
N VAL A 4 -3.66 2.55 -6.09
CA VAL A 4 -3.31 3.90 -5.67
C VAL A 4 -3.77 4.10 -4.24
N LEU A 5 -2.84 4.49 -3.38
CA LEU A 5 -3.13 4.97 -2.03
C LEU A 5 -3.16 6.50 -2.06
N GLU A 6 -4.32 7.09 -1.74
CA GLU A 6 -4.44 8.53 -1.54
C GLU A 6 -3.97 8.89 -0.13
N LYS A 7 -2.97 9.77 -0.01
CA LYS A 7 -2.31 10.03 1.30
C LYS A 7 -3.11 10.95 2.22
N ASP A 8 -3.99 11.79 1.67
CA ASP A 8 -4.82 12.74 2.42
C ASP A 8 -6.01 12.05 3.09
N THR A 9 -6.71 11.19 2.35
CA THR A 9 -7.91 10.47 2.80
C THR A 9 -7.61 9.06 3.29
N LEU A 10 -6.42 8.52 2.98
CA LEU A 10 -6.05 7.12 3.13
C LEU A 10 -6.96 6.15 2.34
N ASP A 11 -7.68 6.67 1.33
CA ASP A 11 -8.52 5.84 0.47
C ASP A 11 -7.66 5.00 -0.50
N LEU A 12 -8.04 3.73 -0.63
CA LEU A 12 -7.45 2.81 -1.61
C LEU A 12 -8.30 2.76 -2.87
N TRP A 13 -7.62 2.90 -4.00
CA TRP A 13 -8.22 2.82 -5.33
C TRP A 13 -7.59 1.68 -6.11
N VAL A 14 -8.43 0.74 -6.54
CA VAL A 14 -8.05 -0.39 -7.38
C VAL A 14 -8.66 -0.17 -8.75
N ASN A 15 -7.81 -0.03 -9.76
CA ASN A 15 -8.21 0.19 -11.15
C ASN A 15 -9.14 1.41 -11.34
N GLY A 16 -8.99 2.44 -10.50
CA GLY A 16 -9.83 3.65 -10.53
C GLY A 16 -11.15 3.53 -9.78
N GLN A 17 -11.40 2.42 -9.08
CA GLN A 17 -12.54 2.26 -8.18
C GLN A 17 -12.08 2.26 -6.74
N ARG A 18 -12.75 3.02 -5.89
CA ARG A 18 -12.49 3.02 -4.45
C ARG A 18 -12.95 1.70 -3.85
N VAL A 19 -12.07 1.06 -3.09
CA VAL A 19 -12.35 -0.21 -2.42
C VAL A 19 -12.48 0.01 -0.92
N GLU A 20 -13.25 -0.86 -0.27
CA GLU A 20 -13.25 -0.92 1.19
C GLU A 20 -11.93 -1.52 1.65
N ALA A 21 -11.33 -0.86 2.63
CA ALA A 21 -10.05 -1.23 3.18
C ALA A 21 -10.05 -1.03 4.69
N GLU A 22 -9.47 -1.98 5.41
CA GLU A 22 -9.39 -1.98 6.86
C GLU A 22 -7.95 -1.68 7.28
N ALA A 23 -7.75 -0.52 7.92
CA ALA A 23 -6.44 -0.10 8.41
C ALA A 23 -6.24 -0.50 9.86
N GLU A 24 -5.28 -1.39 10.10
CA GLU A 24 -4.79 -1.77 11.42
C GLU A 24 -3.52 -0.99 11.75
N PHE A 25 -3.50 -0.29 12.89
CA PHE A 25 -2.35 0.47 13.35
C PHE A 25 -1.57 -0.37 14.37
N THR A 26 -0.32 -0.68 14.04
CA THR A 26 0.59 -1.47 14.86
C THR A 26 1.79 -0.62 15.30
N ASP A 27 2.59 -1.13 16.24
CA ASP A 27 3.83 -0.45 16.68
C ASP A 27 4.85 -0.25 15.54
N GLU A 28 4.81 -1.09 14.50
CA GLU A 28 5.72 -1.01 13.36
C GLU A 28 5.18 -0.13 12.21
N GLY A 29 3.87 0.15 12.17
CA GLY A 29 3.28 0.97 11.11
C GLY A 29 1.77 0.80 10.94
N THR A 30 1.29 0.95 9.71
CA THR A 30 -0.13 0.75 9.36
C THR A 30 -0.24 -0.40 8.36
N GLU A 31 -1.07 -1.38 8.66
CA GLU A 31 -1.39 -2.49 7.77
C GLU A 31 -2.80 -2.33 7.24
N THR A 32 -2.93 -2.14 5.94
CA THR A 32 -4.22 -1.94 5.29
C THR A 32 -4.60 -3.21 4.53
N ILE A 33 -5.67 -3.86 4.97
CA ILE A 33 -6.19 -5.11 4.38
C ILE A 33 -7.32 -4.75 3.43
N PHE A 34 -7.27 -5.26 2.20
CA PHE A 34 -8.26 -4.99 1.16
C PHE A 34 -8.34 -6.14 0.15
N ASP A 35 -9.36 -6.12 -0.71
CA ASP A 35 -9.53 -7.10 -1.78
C ASP A 35 -9.21 -6.48 -3.15
N ILE A 36 -8.52 -7.26 -4.00
CA ILE A 36 -8.26 -6.92 -5.41
C ILE A 36 -8.94 -7.98 -6.28
N ALA A 37 -10.19 -7.72 -6.66
CA ALA A 37 -10.94 -8.60 -7.59
C ALA A 37 -11.04 -10.07 -7.10
N GLY A 38 -11.29 -10.27 -5.82
CA GLY A 38 -11.39 -11.58 -5.16
C GLY A 38 -10.08 -12.10 -4.60
N HIS A 39 -9.00 -11.32 -4.70
CA HIS A 39 -7.68 -11.66 -4.17
C HIS A 39 -7.37 -10.86 -2.91
N PRO A 40 -7.05 -11.51 -1.78
CA PRO A 40 -6.69 -10.81 -0.56
C PRO A 40 -5.37 -10.07 -0.74
N ALA A 41 -5.37 -8.78 -0.42
CA ALA A 41 -4.22 -7.89 -0.52
C ALA A 41 -3.97 -7.14 0.79
N ILE A 42 -2.70 -6.88 1.08
CA ILE A 42 -2.25 -6.22 2.29
C ILE A 42 -1.22 -5.15 1.90
N LEU A 43 -1.49 -3.90 2.24
CA LEU A 43 -0.56 -2.80 2.11
C LEU A 43 0.01 -2.46 3.48
N LYS A 44 1.32 -2.71 3.66
CA LYS A 44 2.03 -2.34 4.88
C LYS A 44 2.74 -1.02 4.68
N ALA A 45 2.49 -0.06 5.56
CA ALA A 45 3.09 1.25 5.59
C ALA A 45 3.94 1.38 6.86
N VAL A 46 5.25 1.14 6.73
CA VAL A 46 6.19 1.12 7.86
C VAL A 46 6.91 2.45 7.95
N SER A 47 6.83 3.10 9.12
CA SER A 47 7.60 4.32 9.38
C SER A 47 9.01 3.93 9.84
N SER A 48 10.03 4.26 9.06
CA SER A 48 11.40 3.74 9.29
C SER A 48 12.13 4.39 10.49
N GLY A 49 11.43 5.12 11.37
CA GLY A 49 11.99 5.79 12.57
C GLY A 49 13.07 6.85 12.31
N ARG A 50 13.54 7.00 11.06
CA ARG A 50 14.58 7.95 10.65
C ARG A 50 13.92 9.20 10.10
N ARG A 51 14.28 10.35 10.68
CA ARG A 51 13.76 11.71 10.39
C ARG A 51 13.79 12.15 8.90
N ASN A 52 14.41 11.39 7.99
CA ASN A 52 14.61 11.74 6.58
C ASN A 52 14.26 10.65 5.56
N ASN A 53 13.79 9.46 5.98
CA ASN A 53 13.44 8.38 5.06
C ASN A 53 11.96 8.06 5.25
N GLY A 54 11.13 8.45 4.28
CA GLY A 54 9.67 8.43 4.36
C GLY A 54 9.06 7.04 4.62
N LEU A 55 7.72 7.00 4.75
CA LEU A 55 6.97 5.75 4.90
C LEU A 55 7.36 4.76 3.79
N HIS A 56 7.74 3.56 4.20
CA HIS A 56 8.00 2.46 3.27
C HIS A 56 6.70 1.70 3.04
N TYR A 57 6.26 1.63 1.80
CA TYR A 57 5.02 0.95 1.41
C TYR A 57 5.36 -0.39 0.78
N THR A 58 4.82 -1.48 1.32
CA THR A 58 4.97 -2.83 0.81
C THR A 58 3.58 -3.40 0.50
N LEU A 59 3.36 -3.80 -0.75
CA LEU A 59 2.11 -4.44 -1.17
C LEU A 59 2.31 -5.96 -1.21
N LEU A 60 1.40 -6.71 -0.60
CA LEU A 60 1.32 -8.16 -0.67
C LEU A 60 -0.02 -8.55 -1.30
N VAL A 61 -0.04 -9.48 -2.25
CA VAL A 61 -1.25 -10.01 -2.89
C VAL A 61 -1.17 -11.53 -2.91
N ASP A 62 -2.19 -12.22 -2.40
CA ASP A 62 -2.17 -13.69 -2.20
C ASP A 62 -0.95 -14.20 -1.40
N GLY A 63 -0.41 -13.34 -0.52
CA GLY A 63 0.81 -13.64 0.24
C GLY A 63 2.12 -13.52 -0.57
N CYS A 64 2.07 -13.03 -1.81
CA CYS A 64 3.23 -12.72 -2.63
C CYS A 64 3.56 -11.23 -2.55
N ASP A 65 4.83 -10.88 -2.31
CA ASP A 65 5.27 -9.49 -2.32
C ASP A 65 5.27 -8.92 -3.73
N ILE A 66 4.61 -7.76 -3.89
CA ILE A 66 4.58 -7.02 -5.14
C ILE A 66 5.53 -5.84 -4.98
N PRO A 67 6.68 -5.84 -5.69
CA PRO A 67 7.60 -4.72 -5.62
C PRO A 67 6.89 -3.45 -6.12
N PRO A 68 7.18 -2.28 -5.51
CA PRO A 68 6.69 -1.04 -6.08
C PRO A 68 7.22 -0.93 -7.51
N THR A 69 6.36 -0.55 -8.44
CA THR A 69 6.82 -0.15 -9.77
C THR A 69 7.73 1.07 -9.58
N SER A 70 9.05 0.86 -9.64
CA SER A 70 9.99 1.93 -9.89
C SER A 70 9.61 2.50 -11.24
N ASP A 71 8.97 3.65 -11.27
CA ASP A 71 9.04 4.50 -12.45
C ASP A 71 10.52 4.86 -12.60
N ASN A 72 11.21 4.08 -13.42
CA ASN A 72 12.58 4.35 -13.80
C ASN A 72 12.50 5.50 -14.80
N GLU A 73 12.40 6.73 -14.32
CA GLU A 73 12.74 7.91 -15.11
C GLU A 73 14.21 7.78 -15.50
N ASN A 74 14.46 7.17 -16.66
CA ASN A 74 15.64 7.51 -17.43
C ASN A 74 15.42 8.93 -17.95
N ALA A 75 16.11 9.89 -17.34
CA ALA A 75 16.51 11.13 -17.99
C ALA A 75 17.85 11.61 -17.40
#